data_AF-A0A2N2H7J0-F1
#
_entry.id   AF-A0A2N2H7J0-F1
#
_cell.length_a   1.000
_cell.length_b   1.000
_cell.length_c   1.000
_cell.angle_alpha   90.00
_cell.angle_beta   90.00
_cell.angle_gamma   90.00
#
_symmetry.space_group_name_H-M   'P 1'
#
loop_
_entity.id
_entity.type
_entity.pdbx_description
1 polymer ?
#
loop_
_entity_poly.entity_id
_entity_poly.type
_entity_poly.pdbx_seq_one_letter_code
_entity_poly.pdbx_strand_id
1 'polypeptide(L)'
;MLSKPEARIATGTGSTAASAEQMKLPIGIEQTMSAVDMPESRAMKSAGIGTYVYLLFGTPPEDLERARRTMIFTARYAGYIDFLNVAIFNMPVCSKEAVAYGTSPFYEGDLSLYTDFAHPLGWERSLVRSFLDKEFNRDAAISSILRREPVLFTSNHAPFFLIHGQ
;
A
#
# COMPACT_ATOMS: atom_id res chain seq x y z
N MET A 1 56.70 -7.12 42.84
CA MET A 1 56.73 -6.20 41.69
C MET A 1 57.10 -7.03 40.46
N LEU A 2 56.17 -7.74 39.81
CA LEU A 2 55.12 -7.31 38.86
C LEU A 2 55.65 -6.59 37.60
N SER A 3 55.70 -7.31 36.47
CA SER A 3 55.25 -6.92 35.10
C SER A 3 55.67 -8.05 34.13
N LYS A 4 54.77 -9.00 33.82
CA LYS A 4 53.83 -9.08 32.67
C LYS A 4 54.52 -9.24 31.29
N PRO A 5 54.15 -10.29 30.50
CA PRO A 5 54.82 -10.66 29.26
C PRO A 5 54.24 -9.99 28.00
N GLU A 6 55.06 -9.97 26.96
CA GLU A 6 54.84 -9.39 25.63
C GLU A 6 53.69 -10.06 24.86
N ALA A 7 52.82 -9.23 24.26
CA ALA A 7 51.73 -9.67 23.39
C ALA A 7 52.22 -9.81 21.94
N ARG A 8 52.21 -11.05 21.42
CA ARG A 8 52.35 -11.35 20.00
C ARG A 8 51.01 -11.18 19.27
N ILE A 9 51.10 -10.51 18.12
CA ILE A 9 50.05 -10.25 17.15
C ILE A 9 49.63 -11.58 16.50
N ALA A 10 48.33 -11.88 16.48
CA ALA A 10 47.74 -12.97 15.71
C ALA A 10 46.70 -12.39 14.73
N THR A 11 46.94 -12.62 13.45
CA THR A 11 46.07 -12.36 12.30
C THR A 11 45.21 -13.60 11.99
N GLY A 12 44.00 -13.39 11.44
CA GLY A 12 43.18 -14.45 10.80
C GLY A 12 41.84 -14.70 11.50
N THR A 13 40.74 -14.03 11.14
CA THR A 13 39.77 -14.37 10.06
C THR A 13 38.69 -15.39 10.44
N GLY A 14 37.42 -14.96 10.36
CA GLY A 14 36.23 -15.81 10.14
C GLY A 14 35.50 -16.27 11.41
N SER A 15 34.80 -15.38 12.13
CA SER A 15 33.37 -15.08 11.92
C SER A 15 32.50 -16.33 11.74
N THR A 16 32.06 -16.85 12.88
CA THR A 16 30.92 -17.74 13.09
C THR A 16 29.70 -17.36 12.24
N ALA A 17 29.35 -18.22 11.29
CA ALA A 17 28.04 -18.20 10.64
C ALA A 17 26.99 -18.79 11.59
N ALA A 18 26.46 -17.94 12.47
CA ALA A 18 25.17 -18.20 13.11
C ALA A 18 24.08 -17.97 12.07
N SER A 19 23.30 -19.02 11.79
CA SER A 19 22.12 -18.99 10.93
C SER A 19 21.18 -17.87 11.39
N ALA A 20 21.07 -16.82 10.57
CA ALA A 20 20.06 -15.79 10.75
C ALA A 20 18.74 -16.30 10.16
N GLU A 21 17.92 -16.80 11.08
CA GLU A 21 16.49 -17.01 10.98
C GLU A 21 15.80 -15.94 10.11
N GLN A 22 15.07 -16.40 9.08
CA GLN A 22 14.25 -15.56 8.21
C GLN A 22 13.15 -14.88 9.03
N MET A 23 13.41 -13.69 9.54
CA MET A 23 12.38 -12.83 10.13
C MET A 23 11.58 -12.17 8.99
N LYS A 24 10.50 -12.84 8.57
CA LYS A 24 9.45 -12.25 7.73
C LYS A 24 8.83 -11.07 8.50
N LEU A 25 9.10 -9.86 8.05
CA LEU A 25 8.31 -8.67 8.42
C LEU A 25 6.89 -8.82 7.84
N PRO A 26 5.81 -8.78 8.65
CA PRO A 26 4.46 -9.13 8.21
C PRO A 26 3.69 -7.96 7.58
N ILE A 27 4.34 -7.05 6.85
CA ILE A 27 3.66 -5.88 6.25
C ILE A 27 3.83 -5.83 4.73
N GLY A 28 4.33 -6.90 4.12
CA GLY A 28 4.18 -7.10 2.68
C GLY A 28 2.72 -7.43 2.37
N ILE A 29 1.91 -6.41 2.03
CA ILE A 29 0.65 -6.62 1.31
C ILE A 29 1.05 -6.99 -0.13
N GLU A 30 1.60 -8.19 -0.33
CA GLU A 30 1.44 -8.88 -1.60
C GLU A 30 0.00 -9.40 -1.65
N GLN A 31 -0.95 -8.48 -1.84
CA GLN A 31 -2.25 -8.88 -2.37
C GLN A 31 -2.06 -9.02 -3.88
N THR A 32 -1.48 -10.14 -4.28
CA THR A 32 -1.83 -10.71 -5.57
C THR A 32 -3.33 -10.90 -5.52
N MET A 33 -4.08 -10.03 -6.20
CA MET A 33 -5.50 -10.24 -6.47
C MET A 33 -5.60 -11.49 -7.34
N SER A 34 -5.53 -12.67 -6.71
CA SER A 34 -6.12 -13.87 -7.26
C SER A 34 -7.60 -13.57 -7.40
N ALA A 35 -8.13 -13.81 -8.60
CA ALA A 35 -9.52 -13.69 -8.97
C ALA A 35 -10.39 -14.69 -8.19
N VAL A 36 -10.44 -14.53 -6.87
CA VAL A 36 -11.54 -15.03 -6.06
C VAL A 36 -12.66 -14.03 -6.32
N ASP A 37 -13.86 -14.53 -6.55
CA ASP A 37 -15.06 -13.73 -6.30
C ASP A 37 -14.91 -12.97 -4.98
N MET A 38 -15.66 -11.90 -4.73
CA MET A 38 -15.81 -11.37 -3.37
C MET A 38 -17.03 -12.02 -2.70
N PRO A 39 -17.02 -13.32 -2.33
CA PRO A 39 -18.12 -13.89 -1.55
C PRO A 39 -18.18 -13.22 -0.18
N GLU A 40 -17.06 -12.71 0.33
CA GLU A 40 -16.95 -12.04 1.62
C GLU A 40 -17.72 -10.72 1.65
N SER A 41 -17.56 -9.82 0.66
CA SER A 41 -18.32 -8.56 0.65
C SER A 41 -19.82 -8.79 0.46
N ARG A 42 -20.18 -9.78 -0.36
CA ARG A 42 -21.58 -10.21 -0.53
C ARG A 42 -22.15 -10.74 0.79
N ALA A 43 -21.43 -11.62 1.47
CA ALA A 43 -21.84 -12.18 2.76
C ALA A 43 -21.94 -11.12 3.85
N MET A 44 -20.97 -10.19 3.92
CA MET A 44 -20.98 -9.04 4.81
C MET A 44 -22.21 -8.17 4.58
N LYS A 45 -22.48 -7.83 3.32
CA LYS A 45 -23.65 -7.02 2.96
C LYS A 45 -24.96 -7.72 3.33
N SER A 46 -25.07 -9.03 3.08
CA SER A 46 -26.22 -9.84 3.50
C SER A 46 -26.37 -9.95 5.02
N ALA A 47 -25.28 -9.81 5.78
CA ALA A 47 -25.28 -9.77 7.24
C ALA A 47 -25.52 -8.35 7.83
N GLY A 48 -25.73 -7.34 6.99
CA GLY A 48 -25.90 -5.94 7.44
C GLY A 48 -24.59 -5.26 7.84
N ILE A 49 -23.44 -5.85 7.53
CA ILE A 49 -22.12 -5.28 7.79
C ILE A 49 -21.75 -4.41 6.59
N GLY A 50 -21.59 -3.10 6.81
CA GLY A 50 -21.14 -2.21 5.76
C GLY A 50 -19.65 -2.32 5.50
N THR A 51 -19.24 -2.10 4.25
CA THR A 51 -17.86 -2.32 3.81
C THR A 51 -17.16 -1.01 3.45
N TYR A 52 -15.97 -0.80 4.01
CA TYR A 52 -15.11 0.31 3.67
C TYR A 52 -13.83 -0.23 3.01
N VAL A 53 -13.72 -0.06 1.69
CA VAL A 53 -12.61 -0.64 0.92
C VAL A 53 -11.49 0.38 0.74
N TYR A 54 -10.24 -0.05 0.96
CA TYR A 54 -9.05 0.75 0.70
C TYR A 54 -8.31 0.21 -0.52
N LEU A 55 -8.06 1.07 -1.50
CA LEU A 55 -7.26 0.76 -2.67
C LEU A 55 -6.00 1.62 -2.68
N LEU A 56 -4.87 0.96 -2.95
CA LEU A 56 -3.56 1.59 -3.03
C LEU A 56 -2.97 1.38 -4.42
N PHE A 57 -2.80 2.46 -5.17
CA PHE A 57 -2.24 2.46 -6.53
C PHE A 57 -0.81 2.99 -6.55
N GLY A 58 -0.03 2.63 -7.57
CA GLY A 58 1.35 3.07 -7.79
C GLY A 58 2.39 2.33 -6.95
N THR A 59 2.07 1.11 -6.51
CA THR A 59 3.06 0.25 -5.81
C THR A 59 4.12 -0.23 -6.80
N PRO A 60 5.38 -0.50 -6.37
CA PRO A 60 6.46 -0.89 -7.29
C PRO A 60 6.13 -2.02 -8.28
N PRO A 61 5.37 -3.09 -7.91
CA PRO A 61 5.01 -4.15 -8.86
C PRO A 61 3.77 -3.83 -9.71
N GLU A 62 3.14 -2.66 -9.57
CA GLU A 62 1.96 -2.26 -10.35
C GLU A 62 2.35 -1.62 -11.68
N ASP A 63 1.64 -1.99 -12.73
CA ASP A 63 1.66 -1.29 -14.03
C ASP A 63 0.21 -0.89 -14.39
N LEU A 64 0.06 -0.17 -15.51
CA LEU A 64 -1.24 0.28 -16.00
C LEU A 64 -2.22 -0.90 -16.23
N GLU A 65 -1.75 -2.05 -16.68
CA GLU A 65 -2.61 -3.21 -16.93
C GLU A 65 -3.14 -3.78 -15.60
N ARG A 66 -2.27 -3.87 -14.58
CA ARG A 66 -2.69 -4.26 -13.22
C ARG A 66 -3.68 -3.26 -12.64
N ALA A 67 -3.41 -1.95 -12.77
CA ALA A 67 -4.30 -0.90 -12.30
C ALA A 67 -5.69 -0.98 -12.96
N ARG A 68 -5.75 -1.26 -14.27
CA ARG A 68 -7.01 -1.50 -14.99
C ARG A 68 -7.73 -2.76 -14.54
N ARG A 69 -7.02 -3.84 -14.22
CA ARG A 69 -7.64 -5.03 -13.62
C ARG A 69 -8.28 -4.71 -12.27
N THR A 70 -7.62 -3.92 -11.42
CA THR A 70 -8.19 -3.41 -10.17
C THR A 70 -9.44 -2.57 -10.41
N MET A 71 -9.43 -1.68 -11.42
CA MET A 71 -10.60 -0.89 -11.82
C MET A 71 -11.78 -1.76 -12.23
N ILE A 72 -11.58 -2.71 -13.15
CA ILE A 72 -12.62 -3.62 -13.65
C ILE A 72 -13.20 -4.43 -12.50
N PHE A 73 -12.33 -4.92 -11.61
CA PHE A 73 -12.76 -5.63 -10.41
C PHE A 73 -13.61 -4.75 -9.48
N THR A 74 -13.16 -3.53 -9.21
CA THR A 74 -13.89 -2.58 -8.35
C THR A 74 -15.26 -2.24 -8.93
N ALA A 75 -15.35 -1.96 -10.24
CA ALA A 75 -16.60 -1.67 -10.92
C ALA A 75 -17.56 -2.87 -10.89
N ARG A 76 -17.06 -4.09 -11.10
CA ARG A 76 -17.85 -5.34 -11.05
C ARG A 76 -18.53 -5.55 -9.69
N TYR A 77 -17.85 -5.23 -8.60
CA TYR A 77 -18.35 -5.45 -7.23
C TYR A 77 -18.86 -4.18 -6.56
N ALA A 78 -19.05 -3.08 -7.30
CA ALA A 78 -19.40 -1.78 -6.74
C ALA A 78 -20.69 -1.78 -5.91
N GLY A 79 -21.65 -2.66 -6.22
CA GLY A 79 -22.89 -2.81 -5.45
C GLY A 79 -22.69 -3.39 -4.03
N TYR A 80 -21.54 -3.98 -3.75
CA TYR A 80 -21.18 -4.54 -2.44
C TYR A 80 -20.19 -3.67 -1.68
N ILE A 81 -19.84 -2.50 -2.22
CA ILE A 81 -18.89 -1.56 -1.62
C ILE A 81 -19.69 -0.34 -1.16
N ASP A 82 -19.80 -0.13 0.15
CA ASP A 82 -20.46 1.05 0.71
C ASP A 82 -19.62 2.32 0.56
N PHE A 83 -18.35 2.24 0.92
CA PHE A 83 -17.39 3.34 0.88
C PHE A 83 -16.04 2.88 0.30
N LEU A 84 -15.32 3.81 -0.32
CA LEU A 84 -14.10 3.53 -1.06
C LEU A 84 -13.07 4.63 -0.81
N ASN A 85 -11.94 4.28 -0.20
CA ASN A 85 -10.77 5.15 -0.11
C ASN A 85 -9.75 4.77 -1.18
N VAL A 86 -9.34 5.75 -1.98
CA VAL A 86 -8.34 5.60 -3.04
C VAL A 86 -7.09 6.39 -2.65
N ALA A 87 -5.97 5.67 -2.51
CA ALA A 87 -4.68 6.24 -2.16
C ALA A 87 -3.64 5.94 -3.24
N ILE A 88 -2.62 6.81 -3.30
CA ILE A 88 -1.44 6.61 -4.14
C ILE A 88 -0.27 6.30 -3.22
N PHE A 89 0.48 5.25 -3.56
CA PHE A 89 1.63 4.78 -2.81
C PHE A 89 2.72 5.85 -2.70
N ASN A 90 3.37 5.86 -1.55
CA ASN A 90 4.53 6.68 -1.25
C ASN A 90 5.61 5.74 -0.72
N MET A 91 6.86 5.87 -1.20
CA MET A 91 7.96 5.06 -0.73
C MET A 91 8.37 5.49 0.69
N PRO A 92 8.45 4.60 1.69
CA PRO A 92 8.98 4.95 3.01
C PRO A 92 10.50 5.15 2.93
N VAL A 93 11.01 6.25 3.52
CA VAL A 93 12.44 6.68 3.41
C VAL A 93 13.44 5.60 3.86
N CYS A 94 13.12 4.84 4.91
CA CYS A 94 14.01 3.84 5.48
C CYS A 94 13.70 2.40 5.03
N SER A 95 12.96 2.22 3.94
CA SER A 95 12.64 0.88 3.43
C SER A 95 13.82 0.28 2.66
N LYS A 96 13.94 -1.06 2.65
CA LYS A 96 14.92 -1.76 1.82
C LYS A 96 14.70 -1.48 0.32
N GLU A 97 13.44 -1.26 -0.05
CA GLU A 97 13.00 -0.93 -1.41
C GLU A 97 13.41 0.47 -1.83
N ALA A 98 13.46 1.43 -0.92
CA ALA A 98 13.97 2.79 -1.19
C ALA A 98 15.43 2.77 -1.70
N VAL A 99 16.25 1.86 -1.19
CA VAL A 99 17.63 1.66 -1.68
C VAL A 99 17.64 1.09 -3.10
N ALA A 100 16.68 0.23 -3.44
CA ALA A 100 16.61 -0.46 -4.72
C ALA A 100 16.05 0.43 -5.85
N TYR A 101 15.07 1.29 -5.55
CA TYR A 101 14.38 2.12 -6.54
C TYR A 101 14.83 3.58 -6.55
N GLY A 102 15.76 3.93 -5.65
CA GLY A 102 16.24 5.30 -5.48
C GLY A 102 15.25 6.18 -4.73
N THR A 103 15.78 7.25 -4.13
CA THR A 103 15.00 8.20 -3.34
C THR A 103 15.27 9.61 -3.84
N SER A 104 14.22 10.39 -4.10
CA SER A 104 14.31 11.83 -4.24
C SER A 104 13.51 12.51 -3.15
N PRO A 105 14.09 13.41 -2.33
CA PRO A 105 13.38 14.05 -1.24
C PRO A 105 12.15 14.81 -1.77
N PHE A 106 10.98 14.55 -1.17
CA PHE A 106 9.75 15.30 -1.48
C PHE A 106 9.81 16.75 -0.99
N TYR A 107 10.63 17.04 0.03
CA TYR A 107 10.75 18.33 0.69
C TYR A 107 12.12 18.41 1.42
N GLU A 108 12.76 19.58 1.47
CA GLU A 108 14.07 19.76 2.17
C GLU A 108 13.97 19.74 3.71
N GLY A 109 12.76 19.65 4.27
CA GLY A 109 12.55 19.51 5.70
C GLY A 109 12.83 18.08 6.21
N ASP A 110 13.47 18.00 7.37
CA ASP A 110 13.95 16.79 8.07
C ASP A 110 12.87 15.78 8.53
N LEU A 111 11.61 15.93 8.09
CA LEU A 111 10.45 15.16 8.59
C LEU A 111 9.64 14.48 7.48
N SER A 112 10.25 14.19 6.33
CA SER A 112 9.58 13.40 5.31
C SER A 112 9.66 11.91 5.64
N LEU A 113 8.59 11.32 6.19
CA LEU A 113 8.48 9.85 6.38
C LEU A 113 8.45 9.08 5.04
N TYR A 114 8.20 9.80 3.96
CA TYR A 114 8.08 9.28 2.61
C TYR A 114 9.00 10.02 1.64
N THR A 115 9.41 9.35 0.58
CA THR A 115 10.25 9.87 -0.51
C THR A 115 9.65 9.54 -1.86
N ASP A 116 9.99 10.35 -2.86
CA ASP A 116 9.71 9.97 -4.24
C ASP A 116 10.67 8.83 -4.63
N PHE A 117 10.27 8.02 -5.60
CA PHE A 117 11.06 6.91 -6.11
C PHE A 117 10.86 6.78 -7.61
N ALA A 118 11.87 6.28 -8.33
CA ALA A 118 11.71 5.96 -9.74
C ALA A 118 10.91 4.66 -9.85
N HIS A 119 9.74 4.71 -10.50
CA HIS A 119 8.89 3.54 -10.60
C HIS A 119 9.55 2.52 -11.55
N PRO A 120 9.81 1.26 -11.13
CA PRO A 120 10.59 0.30 -11.92
C PRO A 120 9.96 -0.04 -13.28
N LEU A 121 8.63 0.07 -13.38
CA LEU A 121 7.85 -0.15 -14.60
C LEU A 121 7.46 1.13 -15.35
N GLY A 122 8.01 2.30 -14.96
CA GLY A 122 7.64 3.59 -15.54
C GLY A 122 6.21 4.05 -15.22
N TRP A 123 5.56 3.42 -14.25
CA TRP A 123 4.22 3.76 -13.75
C TRP A 123 4.29 4.88 -12.70
N GLU A 124 4.83 6.01 -13.15
CA GLU A 124 5.13 7.16 -12.29
C GLU A 124 3.89 7.75 -11.64
N ARG A 125 4.08 8.40 -10.49
CA ARG A 125 2.98 8.99 -9.70
C ARG A 125 2.06 9.91 -10.51
N SER A 126 2.60 10.67 -11.45
CA SER A 126 1.82 11.56 -12.33
C SER A 126 0.89 10.77 -13.27
N LEU A 127 1.34 9.62 -13.77
CA LEU A 127 0.55 8.71 -14.60
C LEU A 127 -0.54 8.04 -13.77
N VAL A 128 -0.22 7.59 -12.55
CA VAL A 128 -1.21 7.06 -11.59
C VAL A 128 -2.32 8.09 -11.35
N ARG A 129 -1.96 9.35 -11.04
CA ARG A 129 -2.92 10.45 -10.86
C ARG A 129 -3.78 10.66 -12.11
N SER A 130 -3.17 10.68 -13.29
CA SER A 130 -3.90 10.85 -14.55
C SER A 130 -4.88 9.70 -14.79
N PHE A 131 -4.49 8.46 -14.51
CA PHE A 131 -5.37 7.30 -14.60
C PHE A 131 -6.54 7.39 -13.62
N LEU A 132 -6.27 7.78 -12.37
CA LEU A 132 -7.33 7.93 -11.38
C LEU A 132 -8.37 8.98 -11.79
N ASP A 133 -7.93 10.14 -12.29
CA ASP A 133 -8.83 11.23 -12.70
C ASP A 133 -9.58 10.96 -14.01
N LYS A 134 -8.91 10.36 -15.00
CA LYS A 134 -9.45 10.20 -16.37
C LYS A 134 -10.13 8.86 -16.63
N GLU A 135 -9.75 7.80 -15.92
CA GLU A 135 -10.29 6.45 -16.13
C GLU A 135 -11.04 5.97 -14.87
N PHE A 136 -10.35 5.77 -13.75
CA PHE A 136 -10.92 5.11 -12.55
C PHE A 136 -12.12 5.87 -11.96
N ASN A 137 -11.96 7.16 -11.66
CA ASN A 137 -13.02 7.98 -11.04
C ASN A 137 -14.17 8.30 -12.01
N ARG A 138 -13.99 8.07 -13.32
CA ARG A 138 -15.00 8.35 -14.36
C ARG A 138 -15.91 7.16 -14.62
N ASP A 139 -15.55 5.97 -14.16
CA ASP A 139 -16.44 4.82 -14.21
C ASP A 139 -17.73 5.10 -13.42
N ALA A 140 -18.87 4.79 -14.04
CA ALA A 140 -20.18 5.12 -13.46
C ALA A 140 -20.42 4.40 -12.14
N ALA A 141 -19.99 3.14 -12.02
CA ALA A 141 -20.18 2.33 -10.83
C ALA A 141 -19.27 2.81 -9.69
N ILE A 142 -17.99 3.06 -9.99
CA ILE A 142 -17.00 3.57 -9.02
C ILE A 142 -17.38 4.97 -8.53
N SER A 143 -17.67 5.88 -9.47
CA SER A 143 -18.03 7.26 -9.15
C SER A 143 -19.28 7.35 -8.26
N SER A 144 -20.20 6.37 -8.37
CA SER A 144 -21.38 6.30 -7.51
C SER A 144 -21.03 6.02 -6.05
N ILE A 145 -19.95 5.28 -5.79
CA ILE A 145 -19.46 4.99 -4.43
C ILE A 145 -18.73 6.21 -3.88
N LEU A 146 -17.84 6.81 -4.68
CA LEU A 146 -17.06 7.99 -4.29
C LEU A 146 -17.95 9.17 -3.88
N ARG A 147 -19.14 9.31 -4.47
CA ARG A 147 -20.11 10.36 -4.11
C ARG A 147 -20.85 10.14 -2.79
N ARG A 148 -20.73 8.95 -2.17
CA ARG A 148 -21.42 8.63 -0.90
C ARG A 148 -20.68 9.19 0.31
N GLU A 149 -19.38 9.43 0.20
CA GLU A 149 -18.59 10.04 1.26
C GLU A 149 -18.78 11.56 1.26
N PRO A 150 -19.28 12.14 2.37
CA PRO A 150 -19.25 13.58 2.50
C PRO A 150 -17.82 14.05 2.75
N VAL A 151 -17.47 15.22 2.21
CA VAL A 151 -16.09 15.75 2.07
C VAL A 151 -15.28 15.77 3.37
N LEU A 152 -15.92 15.85 4.53
CA LEU A 152 -15.26 15.96 5.84
C LEU A 152 -15.18 14.63 6.62
N PHE A 153 -15.81 13.56 6.13
CA PHE A 153 -15.94 12.31 6.86
C PHE A 153 -15.10 11.20 6.22
N THR A 154 -14.16 10.69 7.00
CA THR A 154 -13.30 9.56 6.65
C THR A 154 -13.84 8.24 7.23
N SER A 155 -13.15 7.13 6.99
CA SER A 155 -13.49 5.78 7.48
C SER A 155 -14.01 5.66 8.90
N ASN A 156 -13.49 6.45 9.84
CA ASN A 156 -13.96 6.45 11.25
C ASN A 156 -15.42 6.86 11.41
N HIS A 157 -16.01 7.51 10.41
CA HIS A 157 -17.38 8.04 10.45
C HIS A 157 -18.33 7.27 9.54
N ALA A 158 -17.82 6.35 8.72
CA ALA A 158 -18.61 5.51 7.83
C ALA A 158 -19.80 4.80 8.52
N PRO A 159 -19.67 4.30 9.77
CA PRO A 159 -20.82 3.70 10.47
C PRO A 159 -22.03 4.63 10.61
N PHE A 160 -21.84 5.94 10.80
CA PHE A 160 -22.95 6.89 10.96
C PHE A 160 -23.80 7.04 9.69
N PHE A 161 -23.26 6.71 8.52
CA PHE A 161 -23.96 6.78 7.24
C PHE A 161 -24.64 5.47 6.85
N LEU A 162 -24.33 4.37 7.57
CA LEU A 162 -24.97 3.06 7.39
C LEU A 162 -26.14 2.85 8.35
N ILE A 163 -26.14 3.57 9.47
CA ILE A 163 -27.23 3.56 10.44
C ILE A 163 -28.34 4.47 9.89
N HIS A 164 -29.15 3.93 8.99
CA HIS A 164 -30.49 4.49 8.79
C HIS A 164 -31.33 4.12 10.01
N GLY A 165 -31.74 5.15 10.76
CA GLY A 165 -32.78 5.00 11.77
C GLY A 165 -34.04 4.42 11.14
N GLN A 166 -34.62 3.43 11.82
CA GLN A 166 -36.01 3.04 11.62
C GLN A 166 -36.96 4.18 11.99
#